data_AF-A0A838PJE7-F1
#
_entry.id   AF-A0A838PJE7-F1
#
_cell.length_a   1.000
_cell.length_b   1.000
_cell.length_c   1.000
_cell.angle_alpha   90.00
_cell.angle_beta   90.00
_cell.angle_gamma   90.00
#
_symmetry.space_group_name_H-M   'P 1'
#
loop_
_entity.id
_entity.type
_entity.pdbx_description
1 polymer ?
#
loop_
_entity_poly.entity_id
_entity_poly.type
_entity_poly.pdbx_seq_one_letter_code
_entity_poly.pdbx_strand_id
1 'polypeptide(L)'
;MKLKKIRHRKSERGSVLAAAALGMLSFILAVGLGVDVSHLYLAKNELQNAADSAALAGASGLNYQSSGIADATDRATKAMNSYQFENTKVVIVPADVRFARNLSDFDNGTDMSEGQAAASTVAPDIKFVKVTTPQSPVNVAFVSMVLGNSLDLWAEAVAGVSVPLNQFAGYLPVSVVCDATCTSLVPKQMYTFRGGPQGSVAPGNYQILAIDGSGASDDRIGLASGVKNIVGPGGYVDTKPGVSAGAVRQGVNTRFDDYASQLDPINFPPDSNIKEGIDFEEYSDAKGRKQPPSNDGVAGRRVVLIPIVKASEFSGGRTRVQIDHFGAFFLSSKVQGGNGGDLQAEYIGVGVVVGNGEYDPTGTTNPGPPITKPVLYR
;
A
#
# COMPACT_ATOMS: atom_id res chain seq x y z
N MET A 1 -89.39 -11.17 -49.15
CA MET A 1 -88.45 -12.08 -48.45
C MET A 1 -87.06 -11.42 -48.46
N LYS A 2 -86.54 -10.96 -47.31
CA LYS A 2 -85.31 -10.16 -47.21
C LYS A 2 -84.07 -11.05 -47.37
N LEU A 3 -83.24 -10.79 -48.39
CA LEU A 3 -81.94 -11.44 -48.59
C LEU A 3 -80.95 -11.01 -47.50
N LYS A 4 -80.47 -11.99 -46.73
CA LYS A 4 -79.49 -11.83 -45.64
C LYS A 4 -78.10 -11.61 -46.25
N LYS A 5 -77.58 -10.39 -46.20
CA LYS A 5 -76.20 -10.06 -46.61
C LYS A 5 -75.21 -10.82 -45.71
N ILE A 6 -74.51 -11.81 -46.26
CA ILE A 6 -73.41 -12.50 -45.59
C ILE A 6 -72.20 -11.56 -45.62
N ARG A 7 -71.78 -11.09 -44.45
CA ARG A 7 -70.62 -10.20 -44.28
C ARG A 7 -69.38 -11.09 -44.18
N HIS A 8 -68.57 -11.14 -45.23
CA HIS A 8 -67.24 -11.78 -45.16
C HIS A 8 -66.35 -10.99 -44.18
N ARG A 9 -65.98 -11.59 -43.05
CA ARG A 9 -64.88 -11.09 -42.22
C ARG A 9 -63.58 -11.30 -43.00
N LYS A 10 -62.95 -10.21 -43.46
CA LYS A 10 -61.58 -10.25 -44.00
C LYS A 10 -60.65 -10.83 -42.93
N SER A 11 -59.81 -11.78 -43.32
CA SER A 11 -58.83 -12.40 -42.43
C SER A 11 -57.61 -11.49 -42.23
N GLU A 12 -57.60 -10.71 -41.15
CA GLU A 12 -56.47 -9.90 -40.65
C GLU A 12 -55.29 -10.76 -40.11
N ARG A 13 -55.30 -12.09 -40.32
CA ARG A 13 -54.30 -12.99 -39.71
C ARG A 13 -52.89 -12.78 -40.25
N GLY A 14 -52.74 -12.27 -41.48
CA GLY A 14 -51.43 -12.00 -42.10
C GLY A 14 -50.76 -10.72 -41.61
N SER A 15 -51.53 -9.65 -41.38
CA SER A 15 -51.04 -8.36 -40.86
C SER A 15 -50.60 -8.47 -39.41
N VAL A 16 -51.34 -9.22 -38.59
CA VAL A 16 -51.02 -9.47 -37.17
C VAL A 16 -49.70 -10.22 -37.02
N LEU A 17 -49.41 -11.19 -37.89
CA LEU A 17 -48.14 -11.94 -37.85
C LEU A 17 -46.93 -11.02 -38.14
N ALA A 18 -47.05 -10.16 -39.15
CA ALA A 18 -45.99 -9.22 -39.51
C ALA A 18 -45.74 -8.17 -38.40
N ALA A 19 -46.80 -7.60 -37.85
CA ALA A 19 -46.69 -6.63 -36.75
C ALA A 19 -46.12 -7.28 -35.47
N ALA A 20 -46.54 -8.50 -35.14
CA ALA A 20 -45.99 -9.25 -34.01
C ALA A 20 -44.51 -9.58 -34.20
N ALA A 21 -44.09 -9.98 -35.41
CA ALA A 21 -42.69 -10.26 -35.72
C ALA A 21 -41.81 -9.01 -35.59
N LEU A 22 -42.24 -7.87 -36.14
CA LEU A 22 -41.54 -6.60 -36.01
C LEU A 22 -41.48 -6.10 -34.56
N GLY A 23 -42.56 -6.28 -33.80
CA GLY A 23 -42.60 -5.94 -32.37
C GLY A 23 -41.69 -6.83 -31.53
N MET A 24 -41.67 -8.15 -31.77
CA MET A 24 -40.74 -9.05 -31.08
C MET A 24 -39.28 -8.73 -31.43
N LEU A 25 -39.00 -8.42 -32.70
CA LEU A 25 -37.66 -8.01 -33.12
C LEU A 25 -37.22 -6.72 -32.41
N SER A 26 -38.08 -5.71 -32.31
CA SER A 26 -37.74 -4.48 -31.61
C SER A 26 -37.50 -4.71 -30.11
N PHE A 27 -38.28 -5.58 -29.47
CA PHE A 27 -38.04 -5.97 -28.07
C PHE A 27 -36.71 -6.71 -27.90
N ILE A 28 -36.36 -7.64 -28.78
CA ILE A 28 -35.07 -8.36 -28.73
C ILE A 28 -33.91 -7.38 -28.89
N LEU A 29 -33.99 -6.44 -29.82
CA LEU A 29 -32.96 -5.41 -30.00
C LEU A 29 -32.85 -4.50 -28.77
N ALA A 30 -33.97 -4.12 -28.15
CA ALA A 30 -33.96 -3.30 -26.94
C ALA A 30 -33.33 -4.05 -25.74
N VAL A 31 -33.67 -5.33 -25.55
CA VAL A 31 -33.04 -6.16 -24.51
C VAL A 31 -31.56 -6.38 -24.81
N GLY A 32 -31.22 -6.64 -26.07
CA GLY A 32 -29.86 -6.82 -26.54
C GLY A 32 -28.97 -5.60 -26.29
N LEU A 33 -29.47 -4.40 -26.60
CA LEU A 33 -28.81 -3.14 -26.25
C LEU A 33 -28.58 -3.03 -24.74
N GLY A 34 -29.57 -3.42 -23.93
CA GLY A 34 -29.42 -3.44 -22.47
C GLY A 34 -28.33 -4.40 -21.99
N VAL A 35 -28.19 -5.56 -22.64
CA VAL A 35 -27.13 -6.53 -22.34
C VAL A 35 -25.75 -5.97 -22.69
N ASP A 36 -25.59 -5.39 -23.89
CA ASP A 36 -24.31 -4.80 -24.30
C ASP A 36 -23.90 -3.64 -23.38
N VAL A 37 -24.84 -2.75 -23.03
CA VAL A 37 -24.58 -1.65 -22.08
C VAL A 37 -24.18 -2.20 -20.70
N SER A 38 -24.86 -3.24 -20.23
CA SER A 38 -24.53 -3.87 -18.94
C SER A 38 -23.12 -4.47 -18.97
N HIS A 39 -22.76 -5.14 -20.06
CA HIS A 39 -21.44 -5.72 -20.24
C HIS A 39 -20.34 -4.65 -20.27
N LEU A 40 -20.52 -3.60 -21.09
CA LEU A 40 -19.60 -2.47 -21.17
C LEU A 40 -19.43 -1.78 -19.81
N TYR A 41 -20.50 -1.65 -19.03
CA TYR A 41 -20.44 -1.04 -17.70
C TYR A 41 -19.66 -1.90 -16.70
N LEU A 42 -19.87 -3.22 -16.69
CA LEU A 42 -19.09 -4.15 -15.86
C LEU A 42 -17.60 -4.09 -16.22
N ALA A 43 -17.30 -4.16 -17.51
CA ALA A 43 -15.95 -4.03 -18.03
C ALA A 43 -15.28 -2.70 -17.59
N LYS A 44 -15.99 -1.58 -17.73
CA LYS A 44 -15.47 -0.28 -17.30
C LYS A 44 -15.15 -0.24 -15.80
N ASN A 45 -15.99 -0.85 -14.96
CA ASN A 45 -15.75 -0.93 -13.52
C ASN A 45 -14.55 -1.82 -13.17
N GLU A 46 -14.35 -2.94 -13.87
CA GLU A 46 -13.17 -3.79 -13.69
C GLU A 46 -11.88 -3.04 -14.02
N LEU A 47 -11.85 -2.32 -15.15
CA LEU A 47 -10.71 -1.47 -15.53
C LEU A 47 -10.45 -0.37 -14.50
N GLN A 48 -11.50 0.27 -13.96
CA GLN A 48 -11.35 1.30 -12.94
C GLN A 48 -10.80 0.74 -11.63
N ASN A 49 -11.31 -0.41 -11.17
CA ASN A 49 -10.81 -1.06 -9.96
C ASN A 49 -9.34 -1.47 -10.10
N ALA A 50 -8.94 -1.96 -11.27
CA ALA A 50 -7.56 -2.27 -11.57
C ALA A 50 -6.69 -1.00 -11.52
N ALA A 51 -7.09 0.06 -12.23
CA ALA A 51 -6.39 1.35 -12.23
C ALA A 51 -6.25 1.94 -10.83
N ASP A 52 -7.32 1.95 -10.03
CA ASP A 52 -7.33 2.44 -8.65
C ASP A 52 -6.33 1.67 -7.79
N SER A 53 -6.34 0.33 -7.87
CA SER A 53 -5.40 -0.51 -7.13
C SER A 53 -3.95 -0.27 -7.56
N ALA A 54 -3.71 -0.05 -8.85
CA ALA A 54 -2.37 0.20 -9.37
C ALA A 54 -1.84 1.57 -9.01
N ALA A 55 -2.67 2.61 -9.09
CA ALA A 55 -2.32 3.94 -8.62
C ALA A 55 -1.98 3.90 -7.12
N LEU A 56 -2.81 3.25 -6.30
CA LEU A 56 -2.56 3.11 -4.86
C LEU A 56 -1.26 2.32 -4.58
N ALA A 57 -1.02 1.23 -5.31
CA ALA A 57 0.21 0.46 -5.21
C ALA A 57 1.43 1.29 -5.60
N GLY A 58 1.33 2.10 -6.67
CA GLY A 58 2.38 3.01 -7.09
C GLY A 58 2.66 4.10 -6.06
N ALA A 59 1.62 4.77 -5.55
CA ALA A 59 1.76 5.76 -4.48
C ALA A 59 2.40 5.15 -3.21
N SER A 60 2.13 3.88 -2.91
CA SER A 60 2.78 3.18 -1.78
C SER A 60 4.28 2.97 -1.95
N GLY A 61 4.80 3.02 -3.17
CA GLY A 61 6.22 2.88 -3.49
C GLY A 61 7.03 4.17 -3.34
N LEU A 62 6.36 5.33 -3.26
CA LEU A 62 7.04 6.62 -3.12
C LEU A 62 7.81 6.70 -1.79
N ASN A 63 9.02 7.25 -1.84
CA ASN A 63 9.89 7.48 -0.68
C ASN A 63 10.65 8.82 -0.76
N TYR A 64 10.20 9.74 -1.62
CA TYR A 64 10.84 11.04 -1.87
C TYR A 64 12.29 10.94 -2.40
N GLN A 65 12.68 9.79 -2.96
CA GLN A 65 13.97 9.54 -3.59
C GLN A 65 13.78 8.96 -4.99
N SER A 66 14.85 8.99 -5.79
CA SER A 66 14.89 8.42 -7.13
C SER A 66 14.49 6.94 -7.16
N SER A 67 14.92 6.17 -6.16
CA SER A 67 14.59 4.75 -6.03
C SER A 67 13.10 4.50 -5.78
N GLY A 68 12.42 5.38 -5.05
CA GLY A 68 10.97 5.29 -4.83
C GLY A 68 10.14 5.51 -6.08
N ILE A 69 10.66 6.23 -7.07
CA ILE A 69 9.99 6.39 -8.37
C ILE A 69 10.01 5.05 -9.14
N ALA A 70 11.15 4.38 -9.17
CA ALA A 70 11.27 3.05 -9.75
C ALA A 70 10.40 2.02 -9.01
N ASP A 71 10.45 2.01 -7.67
CA ASP A 71 9.60 1.16 -6.84
C ASP A 71 8.10 1.42 -7.05
N ALA A 72 7.70 2.68 -7.22
CA ALA A 72 6.32 3.05 -7.53
C ALA A 72 5.87 2.47 -8.89
N THR A 73 6.69 2.59 -9.93
CA THR A 73 6.40 1.98 -11.23
C THR A 73 6.31 0.45 -11.15
N ASP A 74 7.26 -0.21 -10.47
CA ASP A 74 7.26 -1.65 -10.26
C ASP A 74 6.00 -2.13 -9.53
N ARG A 75 5.57 -1.42 -8.47
CA ARG A 75 4.37 -1.77 -7.71
C ARG A 75 3.09 -1.52 -8.51
N ALA A 76 2.98 -0.41 -9.23
CA ALA A 76 1.83 -0.12 -10.08
C ALA A 76 1.67 -1.18 -11.19
N THR A 77 2.75 -1.48 -11.90
CA THR A 77 2.75 -2.49 -12.97
C THR A 77 2.45 -3.88 -12.46
N LYS A 78 3.04 -4.29 -11.33
CA LYS A 78 2.75 -5.60 -10.71
C LYS A 78 1.30 -5.72 -10.24
N ALA A 79 0.74 -4.67 -9.63
CA ALA A 79 -0.64 -4.66 -9.15
C ALA A 79 -1.64 -4.83 -10.31
N MET A 80 -1.53 -4.03 -11.37
CA MET A 80 -2.38 -4.18 -12.56
C MET A 80 -2.29 -5.57 -13.17
N ASN A 81 -1.07 -6.12 -13.30
CA ASN A 81 -0.84 -7.39 -13.96
C ASN A 81 -1.42 -8.60 -13.20
N SER A 82 -1.95 -8.40 -11.98
CA SER A 82 -2.72 -9.40 -11.24
C SER A 82 -4.20 -9.44 -11.61
N TYR A 83 -4.71 -8.40 -12.30
CA TYR A 83 -6.09 -8.34 -12.77
C TYR A 83 -6.25 -9.06 -14.11
N GLN A 84 -7.34 -9.81 -14.23
CA GLN A 84 -7.79 -10.41 -15.48
C GLN A 84 -9.05 -9.69 -15.92
N PHE A 85 -9.08 -9.26 -17.17
CA PHE A 85 -10.20 -8.58 -17.79
C PHE A 85 -10.74 -9.46 -18.92
N GLU A 86 -12.00 -9.89 -18.83
CA GLU A 86 -12.54 -10.92 -19.75
C GLU A 86 -11.64 -12.18 -19.87
N ASN A 87 -11.01 -12.63 -18.77
CA ASN A 87 -9.99 -13.69 -18.77
C ASN A 87 -8.72 -13.39 -19.60
N THR A 88 -8.56 -12.14 -20.05
CA THR A 88 -7.38 -11.64 -20.75
C THR A 88 -6.56 -10.82 -19.77
N LYS A 89 -5.25 -11.09 -19.74
CA LYS A 89 -4.34 -10.31 -18.90
C LYS A 89 -4.16 -8.92 -19.50
N VAL A 90 -4.52 -7.88 -18.76
CA VAL A 90 -4.20 -6.49 -19.11
C VAL A 90 -2.77 -6.23 -18.64
N VAL A 91 -1.87 -5.93 -19.59
CA VAL A 91 -0.48 -5.64 -19.29
C VAL A 91 -0.25 -4.14 -19.41
N ILE A 92 0.08 -3.49 -18.31
CA ILE A 92 0.62 -2.12 -18.34
C ILE A 92 2.15 -2.16 -18.37
N VAL A 93 2.72 -1.14 -18.99
CA VAL A 93 4.15 -0.90 -19.06
C VAL A 93 4.52 0.35 -18.25
N PRO A 94 5.80 0.57 -17.93
CA PRO A 94 6.25 1.80 -17.26
C PRO A 94 5.77 3.10 -17.89
N ALA A 95 5.52 3.12 -19.21
CA ALA A 95 5.01 4.29 -19.92
C ALA A 95 3.57 4.69 -19.54
N ASP A 96 2.79 3.74 -19.02
CA ASP A 96 1.41 3.95 -18.55
C ASP A 96 1.35 4.55 -17.14
N VAL A 97 2.50 4.68 -16.48
CA VAL A 97 2.67 5.26 -15.15
C VAL A 97 3.29 6.65 -15.28
N ARG A 98 2.60 7.66 -14.76
CA ARG A 98 2.98 9.06 -14.83
C ARG A 98 3.06 9.66 -13.43
N PHE A 99 3.95 10.64 -13.26
CA PHE A 99 4.23 11.24 -11.96
C PHE A 99 3.98 12.75 -11.98
N ALA A 100 3.59 13.31 -10.84
CA ALA A 100 3.37 14.75 -10.73
C ALA A 100 3.66 15.30 -9.33
N ARG A 101 3.93 16.62 -9.29
CA ARG A 101 4.07 17.38 -8.05
C ARG A 101 2.72 17.86 -7.54
N ASN A 102 1.84 18.24 -8.47
CA ASN A 102 0.47 18.70 -8.22
C ASN A 102 -0.51 17.94 -9.12
N LEU A 103 -1.76 17.79 -8.65
CA LEU A 103 -2.82 17.17 -9.45
C LEU A 103 -3.03 17.86 -10.80
N SER A 104 -2.95 19.19 -10.81
CA SER A 104 -3.10 20.01 -12.03
C SER A 104 -2.04 19.71 -13.11
N ASP A 105 -0.91 19.10 -12.75
CA ASP A 105 0.14 18.79 -13.72
C ASP A 105 -0.34 17.72 -14.71
N PHE A 106 -1.25 16.83 -14.29
CA PHE A 106 -1.87 15.84 -15.18
C PHE A 106 -2.81 16.49 -16.20
N ASP A 107 -3.58 17.51 -15.79
CA ASP A 107 -4.51 18.22 -16.66
C ASP A 107 -3.79 19.15 -17.65
N ASN A 108 -2.68 19.74 -17.21
CA ASN A 108 -1.87 20.66 -18.00
C ASN A 108 -0.85 19.95 -18.91
N GLY A 109 -0.75 18.62 -18.84
CA GLY A 109 0.24 17.84 -19.60
C GLY A 109 1.68 18.11 -19.20
N THR A 110 1.90 18.54 -17.96
CA THR A 110 3.23 18.77 -17.35
C THR A 110 3.64 17.64 -16.41
N ASP A 111 2.95 16.51 -16.48
CA ASP A 111 3.31 15.28 -15.78
C ASP A 111 4.62 14.72 -16.33
N MET A 112 5.22 13.82 -15.56
CA MET A 112 6.59 13.35 -15.76
C MET A 112 6.62 11.85 -16.01
N SER A 113 7.54 11.41 -16.88
CA SER A 113 7.87 9.99 -17.00
C SER A 113 8.69 9.54 -15.79
N GLU A 114 8.82 8.23 -15.61
CA GLU A 114 9.69 7.64 -14.60
C GLU A 114 11.09 8.27 -14.63
N GLY A 115 11.73 8.36 -15.80
CA GLY A 115 13.07 8.93 -15.93
C GLY A 115 13.17 10.41 -15.57
N GLN A 116 12.12 11.20 -15.83
CA GLN A 116 12.09 12.62 -15.46
C GLN A 116 11.85 12.79 -13.95
N ALA A 117 10.93 12.01 -13.39
CA ALA A 117 10.57 12.04 -11.98
C ALA A 117 11.69 11.48 -11.08
N ALA A 118 12.45 10.50 -11.57
CA ALA A 118 13.57 9.89 -10.86
C ALA A 118 14.81 10.79 -10.75
N ALA A 119 14.82 11.96 -11.39
CA ALA A 119 15.90 12.93 -11.19
C ALA A 119 15.96 13.33 -9.69
N SER A 120 17.16 13.34 -9.10
CA SER A 120 17.35 13.58 -7.66
C SER A 120 16.87 14.96 -7.18
N THR A 121 16.77 15.94 -8.08
CA THR A 121 16.21 17.28 -7.82
C THR A 121 14.70 17.35 -7.97
N VAL A 122 14.06 16.29 -8.47
CA VAL A 122 12.63 16.22 -8.78
C VAL A 122 11.92 15.23 -7.87
N ALA A 123 12.50 14.04 -7.65
CA ALA A 123 11.91 12.97 -6.86
C ALA A 123 11.43 13.40 -5.46
N PRO A 124 12.11 14.31 -4.73
CA PRO A 124 11.63 14.80 -3.43
C PRO A 124 10.31 15.59 -3.50
N ASP A 125 9.94 16.13 -4.66
CA ASP A 125 8.73 16.93 -4.85
C ASP A 125 7.55 16.12 -5.39
N ILE A 126 7.78 14.88 -5.83
CA ILE A 126 6.75 14.03 -6.43
C ILE A 126 5.81 13.54 -5.34
N LYS A 127 4.51 13.76 -5.56
CA LYS A 127 3.45 13.41 -4.60
C LYS A 127 2.38 12.53 -5.20
N PHE A 128 2.27 12.48 -6.52
CA PHE A 128 1.18 11.81 -7.21
C PHE A 128 1.68 10.85 -8.28
N VAL A 129 0.94 9.76 -8.44
CA VAL A 129 1.11 8.73 -9.46
C VAL A 129 -0.23 8.58 -10.18
N LYS A 130 -0.22 8.71 -11.50
CA LYS A 130 -1.35 8.40 -12.38
C LYS A 130 -1.06 7.10 -13.12
N VAL A 131 -2.06 6.24 -13.20
CA VAL A 131 -2.01 5.00 -13.98
C VAL A 131 -3.13 5.04 -15.01
N THR A 132 -2.76 4.84 -16.27
CA THR A 132 -3.70 4.71 -17.40
C THR A 132 -3.75 3.26 -17.84
N THR A 133 -4.93 2.65 -17.93
CA THR A 133 -5.03 1.28 -18.48
C THR A 133 -4.88 1.33 -20.00
N PRO A 134 -4.29 0.31 -20.63
CA PRO A 134 -4.31 0.21 -22.08
C PRO A 134 -5.75 0.09 -22.59
N GLN A 135 -5.96 0.50 -23.84
CA GLN A 135 -7.25 0.33 -24.50
C GLN A 135 -7.58 -1.16 -24.63
N SER A 136 -8.68 -1.57 -24.02
CA SER A 136 -9.15 -2.96 -24.03
C SER A 136 -10.44 -3.05 -24.86
N PRO A 137 -10.43 -3.78 -25.99
CA PRO A 137 -11.60 -3.95 -26.83
C PRO A 137 -12.62 -4.85 -26.14
N VAL A 138 -13.80 -4.32 -25.83
CA VAL A 138 -14.92 -5.08 -25.28
C VAL A 138 -15.89 -5.43 -26.37
N ASN A 139 -16.19 -6.72 -26.52
CA ASN A 139 -17.08 -7.19 -27.58
C ASN A 139 -18.53 -6.76 -27.30
N VAL A 140 -19.21 -6.32 -28.36
CA VAL A 140 -20.62 -5.95 -28.34
C VAL A 140 -21.37 -6.75 -29.39
N ALA A 141 -22.52 -7.33 -29.03
CA ALA A 141 -23.21 -8.28 -29.90
C ALA A 141 -24.39 -7.64 -30.64
N PHE A 142 -25.23 -6.90 -29.93
CA PHE A 142 -26.50 -6.38 -30.43
C PHE A 142 -26.39 -4.97 -31.01
N VAL A 143 -25.41 -4.17 -30.56
CA VAL A 143 -25.06 -2.88 -31.18
C VAL A 143 -24.00 -2.98 -32.28
N SER A 144 -23.59 -4.21 -32.61
CA SER A 144 -22.51 -4.47 -33.57
C SER A 144 -22.74 -3.86 -34.95
N MET A 145 -24.00 -3.82 -35.40
CA MET A 145 -24.42 -3.22 -36.67
C MET A 145 -24.19 -1.70 -36.73
N VAL A 146 -24.09 -1.03 -35.59
CA VAL A 146 -23.95 0.44 -35.49
C VAL A 146 -22.55 0.84 -35.06
N LEU A 147 -21.99 0.18 -34.06
CA LEU A 147 -20.72 0.55 -33.42
C LEU A 147 -19.54 -0.33 -33.82
N GLY A 148 -19.76 -1.35 -34.65
CA GLY A 148 -18.78 -2.40 -34.93
C GLY A 148 -18.75 -3.46 -33.83
N ASN A 149 -17.89 -4.46 -33.97
CA ASN A 149 -17.93 -5.66 -33.11
C ASN A 149 -17.39 -5.45 -31.68
N SER A 150 -16.71 -4.34 -31.43
CA SER A 150 -16.11 -4.03 -30.13
C SER A 150 -16.03 -2.53 -29.88
N LEU A 151 -15.97 -2.15 -28.60
CA LEU A 151 -15.67 -0.78 -28.16
C LEU A 151 -14.43 -0.80 -27.27
N ASP A 152 -13.47 0.06 -27.57
CA ASP A 152 -12.26 0.21 -26.76
C ASP A 152 -12.57 1.00 -25.49
N LEU A 153 -12.40 0.34 -24.35
CA LEU A 153 -12.51 0.97 -23.03
C LEU A 153 -11.13 1.13 -22.40
N TRP A 154 -10.97 2.21 -21.65
CA TRP A 154 -9.79 2.47 -20.82
C TRP A 154 -10.24 3.18 -19.55
N ALA A 155 -9.40 3.15 -18.52
CA ALA A 155 -9.60 3.84 -17.26
C ALA A 155 -8.32 4.54 -16.81
N GLU A 156 -8.50 5.56 -15.98
CA GLU A 156 -7.41 6.29 -15.35
C GLU A 156 -7.69 6.40 -13.86
N ALA A 157 -6.64 6.34 -13.07
CA ALA A 157 -6.69 6.58 -11.64
C ALA A 157 -5.48 7.38 -11.20
N VAL A 158 -5.68 8.28 -10.25
CA VAL A 158 -4.62 9.05 -9.62
C VAL A 158 -4.59 8.71 -8.14
N ALA A 159 -3.41 8.41 -7.62
CA ALA A 159 -3.17 8.30 -6.20
C ALA A 159 -1.99 9.19 -5.81
N GLY A 160 -1.92 9.56 -4.55
CA GLY A 160 -0.81 10.34 -4.04
C GLY A 160 -0.58 10.14 -2.56
N VAL A 161 0.42 10.83 -2.04
CA VAL A 161 0.74 10.82 -0.62
C VAL A 161 -0.16 11.78 0.15
N SER A 162 -0.61 11.36 1.32
CA SER A 162 -1.36 12.22 2.24
C SER A 162 -0.53 13.41 2.74
N VAL A 163 -1.17 14.33 3.45
CA VAL A 163 -0.44 15.20 4.38
C VAL A 163 0.37 14.36 5.38
N PRO A 164 1.50 14.86 5.89
CA PRO A 164 2.29 14.15 6.91
C PRO A 164 1.43 13.77 8.11
N LEU A 165 1.50 12.50 8.49
CA LEU A 165 0.76 11.93 9.60
C LEU A 165 1.36 12.40 10.93
N ASN A 166 0.52 12.46 11.97
CA ASN A 166 0.94 12.78 13.33
C ASN A 166 0.35 11.85 14.39
N GLN A 167 -0.43 10.85 13.97
CA GLN A 167 -0.87 9.74 14.80
C GLN A 167 -0.55 8.43 14.08
N PHE A 168 0.16 7.53 14.76
CA PHE A 168 0.73 6.33 14.14
C PHE A 168 0.17 5.05 14.74
N ALA A 169 -0.08 4.06 13.88
CA ALA A 169 -0.30 2.66 14.23
C ALA A 169 0.63 1.79 13.37
N GLY A 170 0.71 0.49 13.66
CA GLY A 170 1.56 -0.45 12.92
C GLY A 170 3.06 -0.25 13.14
N TYR A 171 3.45 0.58 14.10
CA TYR A 171 4.85 0.74 14.52
C TYR A 171 5.30 -0.41 15.41
N LEU A 172 6.60 -0.61 15.56
CA LEU A 172 7.14 -1.67 16.42
C LEU A 172 7.05 -1.26 17.90
N PRO A 173 6.71 -2.18 18.83
CA PRO A 173 6.65 -1.92 20.28
C PRO A 173 8.04 -1.84 20.92
N VAL A 174 8.94 -1.07 20.32
CA VAL A 174 10.32 -0.85 20.74
C VAL A 174 10.67 0.62 20.55
N SER A 175 11.79 1.08 21.06
CA SER A 175 12.17 2.50 20.96
C SER A 175 13.63 2.70 20.59
N VAL A 176 13.91 3.71 19.77
CA VAL A 176 15.27 4.25 19.63
C VAL A 176 15.47 5.35 20.67
N VAL A 177 16.61 5.32 21.34
CA VAL A 177 16.95 6.32 22.37
C VAL A 177 17.70 7.48 21.71
N CYS A 178 17.24 8.70 21.96
CA CYS A 178 17.92 9.93 21.56
C CYS A 178 18.56 10.67 22.73
N ASP A 179 19.40 11.65 22.38
CA ASP A 179 19.89 12.68 23.30
C ASP A 179 18.76 13.63 23.76
N ALA A 180 19.11 14.67 24.51
CA ALA A 180 18.12 15.58 25.09
C ALA A 180 17.26 16.34 24.06
N THR A 181 17.75 16.50 22.83
CA THR A 181 17.07 17.28 21.78
C THR A 181 16.41 16.41 20.71
N CYS A 182 16.84 15.16 20.54
CA CYS A 182 16.36 14.22 19.52
C CYS A 182 16.50 14.73 18.09
N THR A 183 17.41 15.67 17.87
CA THR A 183 17.71 16.26 16.56
C THR A 183 18.91 15.60 15.88
N SER A 184 19.60 14.70 16.57
CA SER A 184 20.94 14.21 16.20
C SER A 184 20.93 12.87 15.44
N LEU A 185 19.75 12.39 15.00
CA LEU A 185 19.68 11.16 14.20
C LEU A 185 20.17 11.41 12.78
N VAL A 186 21.24 10.71 12.40
CA VAL A 186 21.89 10.86 11.10
C VAL A 186 21.38 9.77 10.15
N PRO A 187 20.90 10.11 8.95
CA PRO A 187 20.49 9.11 7.95
C PRO A 187 21.60 8.09 7.68
N LYS A 188 21.21 6.85 7.35
CA LYS A 188 22.10 5.70 7.08
C LYS A 188 22.91 5.17 8.26
N GLN A 189 22.73 5.72 9.46
CA GLN A 189 23.38 5.19 10.67
C GLN A 189 22.52 4.12 11.35
N MET A 190 23.18 3.17 11.99
CA MET A 190 22.53 2.10 12.75
C MET A 190 22.23 2.57 14.17
N TYR A 191 20.99 2.39 14.60
CA TYR A 191 20.54 2.73 15.95
C TYR A 191 19.99 1.51 16.67
N THR A 192 20.38 1.35 17.92
CA THR A 192 19.84 0.29 18.78
C THR A 192 18.39 0.59 19.10
N PHE A 193 17.49 -0.33 18.74
CA PHE A 193 16.07 -0.27 19.08
C PHE A 193 15.69 -1.27 20.19
N ARG A 194 16.56 -2.25 20.49
CA ARG A 194 16.40 -3.20 21.59
C ARG A 194 17.77 -3.53 22.18
N GLY A 195 18.03 -3.09 23.41
CA GLY A 195 19.29 -3.36 24.10
C GLY A 195 19.48 -4.85 24.42
N GLY A 196 20.70 -5.37 24.28
CA GLY A 196 21.07 -6.70 24.78
C GLY A 196 21.01 -6.78 26.31
N PRO A 197 21.24 -7.96 26.92
CA PRO A 197 21.22 -8.13 28.38
C PRO A 197 22.09 -7.14 29.16
N GLN A 198 23.17 -6.63 28.54
CA GLN A 198 24.12 -5.67 29.10
C GLN A 198 23.92 -4.22 28.59
N GLY A 199 23.00 -3.99 27.65
CA GLY A 199 22.75 -2.71 26.98
C GLY A 199 21.46 -2.03 27.41
N SER A 200 20.99 -2.26 28.64
CA SER A 200 19.76 -1.63 29.13
C SER A 200 19.92 -0.11 29.26
N VAL A 201 18.96 0.66 28.76
CA VAL A 201 18.94 2.14 28.89
C VAL A 201 18.72 2.59 30.34
N ALA A 202 18.00 1.80 31.13
CA ALA A 202 17.82 1.94 32.55
C ALA A 202 17.69 0.55 33.19
N PRO A 203 17.87 0.35 34.51
CA PRO A 203 17.84 -0.97 35.12
C PRO A 203 16.60 -1.79 34.74
N GLY A 204 16.82 -2.89 34.01
CA GLY A 204 15.78 -3.79 33.54
C GLY A 204 15.00 -3.33 32.30
N ASN A 205 15.34 -2.18 31.70
CA ASN A 205 14.65 -1.59 30.57
C ASN A 205 15.48 -1.73 29.28
N TYR A 206 14.99 -2.52 28.34
CA TYR A 206 15.70 -2.90 27.11
C TYR A 206 15.07 -2.29 25.87
N GLN A 207 14.42 -1.12 26.02
CA GLN A 207 13.76 -0.38 24.94
C GLN A 207 12.54 -1.11 24.34
N ILE A 208 11.88 -1.96 25.12
CA ILE A 208 10.61 -2.59 24.74
C ILE A 208 9.46 -1.80 25.38
N LEU A 209 8.39 -1.58 24.62
CA LEU A 209 7.22 -0.81 25.02
C LEU A 209 6.01 -1.72 25.16
N ALA A 210 5.25 -1.56 26.23
CA ALA A 210 4.01 -2.28 26.50
C ALA A 210 2.82 -1.49 25.91
N ILE A 211 2.63 -1.59 24.59
CA ILE A 211 1.60 -0.83 23.85
C ILE A 211 0.25 -1.55 23.83
N ASP A 212 0.19 -2.75 23.26
CA ASP A 212 -1.04 -3.54 23.14
C ASP A 212 -1.20 -4.57 24.28
N GLY A 213 -0.18 -4.67 25.13
CA GLY A 213 -0.09 -5.62 26.23
C GLY A 213 1.31 -5.64 26.81
N SER A 214 1.49 -6.35 27.93
CA SER A 214 2.78 -6.46 28.62
C SER A 214 3.38 -7.86 28.57
N GLY A 215 2.73 -8.81 27.89
CA GLY A 215 3.17 -10.20 27.76
C GLY A 215 4.20 -10.38 26.65
N ALA A 216 5.08 -11.38 26.74
CA ALA A 216 6.02 -11.70 25.66
C ALA A 216 5.29 -12.14 24.37
N SER A 217 4.06 -12.63 24.51
CA SER A 217 3.18 -12.89 23.36
C SER A 217 2.81 -11.62 22.62
N ASP A 218 2.54 -10.53 23.34
CA ASP A 218 2.17 -9.23 22.75
C ASP A 218 3.37 -8.61 22.03
N ASP A 219 4.58 -8.67 22.63
CA ASP A 219 5.81 -8.24 21.94
C ASP A 219 6.01 -8.99 20.64
N ARG A 220 5.79 -10.31 20.63
CA ARG A 220 5.98 -11.15 19.44
C ARG A 220 5.03 -10.74 18.33
N ILE A 221 3.75 -10.58 18.64
CA ILE A 221 2.72 -10.19 17.66
C ILE A 221 2.95 -8.75 17.21
N GLY A 222 3.14 -7.82 18.15
CA GLY A 222 3.40 -6.41 17.86
C GLY A 222 4.69 -6.21 17.05
N LEU A 223 5.72 -7.01 17.28
CA LEU A 223 6.90 -7.00 16.42
C LEU A 223 6.62 -7.63 15.06
N ALA A 224 5.79 -8.67 14.94
CA ALA A 224 5.45 -9.29 13.66
C ALA A 224 4.56 -8.40 12.76
N SER A 225 3.49 -7.81 13.29
CA SER A 225 2.49 -7.05 12.51
C SER A 225 2.55 -5.54 12.72
N GLY A 226 3.27 -5.06 13.73
CA GLY A 226 3.09 -3.71 14.26
C GLY A 226 1.94 -3.67 15.29
N VAL A 227 1.98 -2.68 16.18
CA VAL A 227 0.97 -2.46 17.23
C VAL A 227 -0.29 -1.81 16.69
N LYS A 228 -1.42 -2.03 17.36
CA LYS A 228 -2.74 -1.52 16.95
C LYS A 228 -3.10 -0.21 17.61
N ASN A 229 -2.68 0.02 18.86
CA ASN A 229 -2.98 1.26 19.54
C ASN A 229 -2.28 2.44 18.86
N ILE A 230 -3.07 3.49 18.62
CA ILE A 230 -2.61 4.71 17.96
C ILE A 230 -1.91 5.61 18.98
N VAL A 231 -0.70 6.06 18.64
CA VAL A 231 0.03 7.06 19.44
C VAL A 231 0.74 8.06 18.53
N GLY A 232 0.75 9.33 18.93
CA GLY A 232 1.47 10.40 18.26
C GLY A 232 2.61 10.98 19.10
N PRO A 233 3.41 11.91 18.54
CA PRO A 233 4.37 12.72 19.28
C PRO A 233 3.74 13.35 20.53
N GLY A 234 4.47 13.34 21.65
CA GLY A 234 4.00 13.80 22.96
C GLY A 234 3.11 12.80 23.72
N GLY A 235 2.68 11.70 23.07
CA GLY A 235 1.93 10.63 23.71
C GLY A 235 2.75 9.83 24.71
N TYR A 236 2.08 9.19 25.66
CA TYR A 236 2.72 8.40 26.72
C TYR A 236 2.42 6.92 26.59
N VAL A 237 3.45 6.10 26.78
CA VAL A 237 3.37 4.65 26.74
C VAL A 237 4.17 4.03 27.89
N ASP A 238 3.79 2.84 28.33
CA ASP A 238 4.55 2.15 29.37
C ASP A 238 5.69 1.35 28.77
N THR A 239 6.82 1.25 29.47
CA THR A 239 7.89 0.32 29.13
C THR A 239 7.54 -1.09 29.58
N LYS A 240 8.21 -2.06 28.97
CA LYS A 240 8.20 -3.45 29.39
C LYS A 240 9.58 -3.85 29.88
N PRO A 241 9.75 -4.11 31.19
CA PRO A 241 11.00 -4.63 31.71
C PRO A 241 11.29 -6.05 31.23
N GLY A 242 12.57 -6.38 31.12
CA GLY A 242 13.05 -7.67 30.64
C GLY A 242 13.30 -7.69 29.12
N VAL A 243 14.15 -8.63 28.70
CA VAL A 243 14.70 -8.65 27.33
C VAL A 243 13.73 -9.25 26.31
N SER A 244 12.81 -10.12 26.75
CA SER A 244 11.89 -10.88 25.87
C SER A 244 12.55 -11.48 24.61
N ALA A 245 13.84 -11.86 24.67
CA ALA A 245 14.68 -12.05 23.47
C ALA A 245 14.09 -13.03 22.45
N GLY A 246 13.50 -14.13 22.91
CA GLY A 246 12.85 -15.13 22.05
C GLY A 246 11.64 -14.57 21.30
N ALA A 247 10.76 -13.85 21.99
CA ALA A 247 9.58 -13.23 21.39
C ALA A 247 9.95 -12.14 20.38
N VAL A 248 10.93 -11.31 20.73
CA VAL A 248 11.42 -10.24 19.86
C VAL A 248 11.97 -10.80 18.55
N ARG A 249 12.84 -11.82 18.66
CA ARG A 249 13.39 -12.53 17.50
C ARG A 249 12.29 -13.13 16.63
N GLN A 250 11.35 -13.84 17.23
CA GLN A 250 10.25 -14.50 16.51
C GLN A 250 9.41 -13.48 15.73
N GLY A 251 9.09 -12.33 16.33
CA GLY A 251 8.28 -11.30 15.67
C GLY A 251 9.03 -10.57 14.56
N VAL A 252 10.28 -10.18 14.77
CA VAL A 252 11.07 -9.47 13.75
C VAL A 252 11.36 -10.37 12.55
N ASN A 253 11.68 -11.64 12.79
CA ASN A 253 12.12 -12.57 11.75
C ASN A 253 11.02 -12.96 10.74
N THR A 254 9.73 -12.73 11.04
CA THR A 254 8.67 -12.96 10.05
C THR A 254 8.87 -12.13 8.79
N ARG A 255 9.49 -10.95 8.90
CA ARG A 255 9.82 -10.08 7.75
C ARG A 255 10.91 -10.67 6.84
N PHE A 256 11.66 -11.64 7.34
CA PHE A 256 12.73 -12.34 6.66
C PHE A 256 12.33 -13.78 6.27
N ASP A 257 11.02 -14.07 6.23
CA ASP A 257 10.48 -15.39 5.89
C ASP A 257 10.91 -16.51 6.85
N ASP A 258 11.22 -16.15 8.11
CA ASP A 258 11.61 -17.08 9.17
C ASP A 258 10.56 -17.07 10.30
N TYR A 259 9.82 -18.18 10.41
CA TYR A 259 8.62 -18.31 11.23
C TYR A 259 8.82 -19.26 12.40
N ALA A 260 8.25 -18.88 13.56
CA ALA A 260 8.24 -19.70 14.76
C ALA A 260 7.06 -19.34 15.67
N SER A 261 6.80 -20.18 16.69
CA SER A 261 5.80 -19.93 17.75
C SER A 261 4.40 -19.53 17.25
N GLN A 262 3.88 -20.28 16.27
CA GLN A 262 2.54 -20.10 15.68
C GLN A 262 2.36 -18.81 14.86
N LEU A 263 3.42 -18.11 14.51
CA LEU A 263 3.38 -17.12 13.45
C LEU A 263 3.37 -17.84 12.11
N ASP A 264 2.54 -17.36 11.19
CA ASP A 264 2.37 -17.94 9.86
C ASP A 264 2.47 -16.86 8.77
N PRO A 265 2.85 -17.24 7.53
CA PRO A 265 3.01 -16.29 6.44
C PRO A 265 1.72 -15.66 5.93
N ILE A 266 0.55 -16.23 6.23
CA ILE A 266 -0.74 -15.67 5.76
C ILE A 266 -1.08 -14.43 6.60
N ASN A 267 -0.96 -14.54 7.92
CA ASN A 267 -1.25 -13.44 8.84
C ASN A 267 -0.06 -12.49 9.02
N PHE A 268 1.17 -12.98 8.86
CA PHE A 268 2.40 -12.23 9.05
C PHE A 268 3.32 -12.37 7.83
N PRO A 269 2.90 -11.89 6.64
CA PRO A 269 3.66 -12.08 5.41
C PRO A 269 5.08 -11.50 5.51
N PRO A 270 6.05 -12.11 4.83
CA PRO A 270 7.42 -11.63 4.80
C PRO A 270 7.53 -10.38 3.93
N ASP A 271 8.72 -9.78 3.90
CA ASP A 271 9.00 -8.79 2.87
C ASP A 271 9.14 -9.46 1.50
N SER A 272 8.73 -8.76 0.44
CA SER A 272 9.03 -9.13 -0.94
C SER A 272 10.53 -9.29 -1.24
N ASN A 273 11.41 -8.64 -0.46
CA ASN A 273 12.86 -8.78 -0.54
C ASN A 273 13.47 -9.09 0.85
N ILE A 274 13.82 -10.36 1.06
CA ILE A 274 14.40 -10.87 2.32
C ILE A 274 15.94 -10.84 2.34
N LYS A 275 16.58 -10.18 1.37
CA LYS A 275 18.05 -10.12 1.28
C LYS A 275 18.65 -9.46 2.53
N GLU A 276 19.45 -10.21 3.29
CA GLU A 276 20.15 -9.68 4.45
C GLU A 276 21.47 -8.96 4.07
N GLY A 277 21.94 -8.08 4.95
CA GLY A 277 23.23 -7.39 4.79
C GLY A 277 23.23 -6.34 3.69
N ILE A 278 22.10 -5.66 3.53
CA ILE A 278 21.91 -4.51 2.65
C ILE A 278 21.43 -3.31 3.47
N ASP A 279 21.71 -2.11 2.97
CA ASP A 279 21.11 -0.87 3.47
C ASP A 279 19.78 -0.54 2.77
N PHE A 280 19.10 0.52 3.20
CA PHE A 280 17.83 0.95 2.63
C PHE A 280 17.95 1.41 1.16
N GLU A 281 19.09 2.00 0.79
CA GLU A 281 19.34 2.45 -0.58
C GLU A 281 19.47 1.24 -1.52
N GLU A 282 20.25 0.23 -1.16
CA GLU A 282 20.36 -1.03 -1.88
C GLU A 282 19.03 -1.79 -1.95
N TYR A 283 18.22 -1.70 -0.88
CA TYR A 283 16.88 -2.30 -0.84
C TYR A 283 15.92 -1.66 -1.86
N SER A 284 15.95 -0.33 -1.98
CA SER A 284 15.04 0.45 -2.84
C SER A 284 15.53 0.60 -4.28
N ASP A 285 16.84 0.59 -4.55
CA ASP A 285 17.42 0.87 -5.88
C ASP A 285 17.56 -0.39 -6.77
N ALA A 286 16.91 -1.51 -6.39
CA ALA A 286 16.77 -2.72 -7.19
C ALA A 286 18.03 -3.24 -7.94
N LYS A 287 19.26 -3.04 -7.43
CA LYS A 287 20.55 -3.37 -8.08
C LYS A 287 20.87 -4.87 -8.16
N GLY A 288 19.88 -5.74 -8.36
CA GLY A 288 20.04 -7.19 -8.28
C GLY A 288 20.27 -7.71 -6.85
N ARG A 289 20.19 -6.85 -5.84
CA ARG A 289 20.28 -7.18 -4.41
C ARG A 289 18.92 -7.66 -3.86
N LYS A 290 18.18 -8.41 -4.68
CA LYS A 290 16.85 -8.95 -4.36
C LYS A 290 16.97 -10.44 -4.06
N GLN A 291 16.39 -10.87 -2.94
CA GLN A 291 16.17 -12.27 -2.62
C GLN A 291 14.68 -12.44 -2.35
N PRO A 292 13.92 -13.13 -3.22
CA PRO A 292 12.51 -13.34 -2.97
C PRO A 292 12.31 -14.28 -1.76
N PRO A 293 11.25 -14.06 -0.96
CA PRO A 293 10.81 -15.02 0.05
C PRO A 293 10.26 -16.31 -0.59
N SER A 294 10.12 -17.35 0.23
CA SER A 294 9.46 -18.61 -0.15
C SER A 294 7.93 -18.49 -0.12
N ASN A 295 7.40 -17.58 0.70
CA ASN A 295 5.97 -17.27 0.82
C ASN A 295 5.62 -15.94 0.14
N ASP A 296 4.32 -15.67 -0.06
CA ASP A 296 3.85 -14.41 -0.66
C ASP A 296 4.25 -13.19 0.17
N GLY A 297 5.22 -12.42 -0.33
CA GLY A 297 5.77 -11.25 0.36
C GLY A 297 5.03 -9.95 0.07
N VAL A 298 4.99 -9.07 1.07
CA VAL A 298 4.49 -7.69 0.95
C VAL A 298 5.69 -6.74 0.90
N ALA A 299 5.74 -5.88 -0.11
CA ALA A 299 6.84 -4.93 -0.27
C ALA A 299 6.87 -3.90 0.87
N GLY A 300 8.07 -3.60 1.38
CA GLY A 300 8.28 -2.55 2.38
C GLY A 300 8.05 -3.00 3.82
N ARG A 301 7.83 -4.29 4.08
CA ARG A 301 7.65 -4.83 5.45
C ARG A 301 8.86 -4.59 6.34
N ARG A 302 10.07 -4.50 5.78
CA ARG A 302 11.31 -4.19 6.51
C ARG A 302 11.54 -2.70 6.77
N VAL A 303 10.74 -1.83 6.16
CA VAL A 303 10.64 -0.42 6.54
C VAL A 303 9.66 -0.33 7.70
N VAL A 304 10.16 0.00 8.88
CA VAL A 304 9.40 -0.03 10.13
C VAL A 304 9.39 1.33 10.79
N LEU A 305 8.28 1.69 11.39
CA LEU A 305 8.21 2.85 12.26
C LEU A 305 8.64 2.45 13.67
N ILE A 306 9.52 3.25 14.26
CA ILE A 306 9.98 3.07 15.63
C ILE A 306 9.84 4.40 16.38
N PRO A 307 9.14 4.43 17.53
CA PRO A 307 9.14 5.56 18.44
C PRO A 307 10.56 5.97 18.87
N ILE A 308 10.81 7.26 18.91
CA ILE A 308 12.03 7.86 19.41
C ILE A 308 11.74 8.49 20.77
N VAL A 309 12.55 8.15 21.76
CA VAL A 309 12.33 8.50 23.17
C VAL A 309 13.62 9.03 23.77
N LYS A 310 13.53 10.09 24.58
CA LYS A 310 14.70 10.65 25.27
C LYS A 310 15.20 9.68 26.34
N ALA A 311 16.52 9.57 26.47
CA ALA A 311 17.12 8.73 27.52
C ALA A 311 16.61 9.07 28.93
N SER A 312 16.30 10.34 29.20
CA SER A 312 15.79 10.84 30.49
C SER A 312 14.40 10.32 30.87
N GLU A 313 13.60 9.84 29.91
CA GLU A 313 12.28 9.28 30.18
C GLU A 313 12.37 7.89 30.83
N PHE A 314 13.49 7.20 30.63
CA PHE A 314 13.67 5.84 31.13
C PHE A 314 14.10 5.84 32.59
N SER A 315 13.39 5.05 33.39
CA SER A 315 13.77 4.75 34.78
C SER A 315 13.80 3.23 35.02
N GLY A 316 14.26 2.82 36.20
CA GLY A 316 14.38 1.41 36.55
C GLY A 316 13.01 0.70 36.58
N GLY A 317 12.95 -0.52 36.04
CA GLY A 317 11.71 -1.27 35.97
C GLY A 317 10.69 -0.67 35.01
N ARG A 318 9.39 -0.93 35.28
CA ARG A 318 8.29 -0.46 34.43
C ARG A 318 8.10 1.03 34.65
N THR A 319 8.25 1.81 33.58
CA THR A 319 8.16 3.27 33.62
C THR A 319 7.27 3.75 32.50
N ARG A 320 6.58 4.86 32.70
CA ARG A 320 5.84 5.53 31.62
C ARG A 320 6.76 6.52 30.93
N VAL A 321 6.93 6.38 29.62
CA VAL A 321 7.82 7.22 28.80
C VAL A 321 6.99 8.08 27.85
N GLN A 322 7.42 9.32 27.62
CA GLN A 322 6.86 10.16 26.57
C GLN A 322 7.55 9.90 25.24
N ILE A 323 6.77 9.68 24.17
CA ILE A 323 7.28 9.58 22.81
C ILE A 323 7.61 11.00 22.33
N ASP A 324 8.84 11.23 21.92
CA ASP A 324 9.23 12.52 21.34
C ASP A 324 8.69 12.62 19.92
N HIS A 325 8.99 11.64 19.07
CA HIS A 325 8.46 11.53 17.72
C HIS A 325 8.65 10.12 17.14
N PHE A 326 8.30 9.92 15.86
CA PHE A 326 8.48 8.67 15.14
C PHE A 326 9.48 8.82 14.00
N GLY A 327 10.36 7.81 13.87
CA GLY A 327 11.28 7.67 12.76
C GLY A 327 10.99 6.43 11.94
N ALA A 328 11.34 6.50 10.65
CA ALA A 328 11.36 5.33 9.77
C ALA A 328 12.75 4.68 9.82
N PHE A 329 12.77 3.38 10.03
CA PHE A 329 13.98 2.58 10.13
C PHE A 329 13.92 1.38 9.20
N PHE A 330 15.07 0.93 8.73
CA PHE A 330 15.20 -0.25 7.90
C PHE A 330 15.89 -1.39 8.66
N LEU A 331 15.28 -2.57 8.61
CA LEU A 331 15.82 -3.79 9.20
C LEU A 331 16.75 -4.48 8.19
N SER A 332 18.07 -4.41 8.40
CA SER A 332 19.07 -4.92 7.45
C SER A 332 19.31 -6.43 7.51
N SER A 333 19.03 -7.07 8.65
CA SER A 333 19.28 -8.50 8.88
C SER A 333 18.29 -9.09 9.88
N LYS A 334 18.15 -10.42 9.86
CA LYS A 334 17.33 -11.13 10.85
C LYS A 334 18.00 -11.13 12.21
N VAL A 335 17.21 -11.34 13.25
CA VAL A 335 17.71 -11.50 14.60
C VAL A 335 18.26 -12.91 14.77
N GLN A 336 19.56 -13.00 15.09
CA GLN A 336 20.24 -14.27 15.34
C GLN A 336 19.80 -14.91 16.67
N GLY A 337 20.04 -16.22 16.81
CA GLY A 337 19.71 -16.97 18.03
C GLY A 337 20.54 -16.60 19.27
N GLY A 338 20.07 -17.00 20.46
CA GLY A 338 20.72 -16.76 21.75
C GLY A 338 20.11 -15.60 22.54
N ASN A 339 20.72 -15.27 23.69
CA ASN A 339 20.30 -14.12 24.51
C ASN A 339 20.59 -12.75 23.86
N GLY A 340 21.26 -12.73 22.69
CA GLY A 340 21.30 -11.65 21.72
C GLY A 340 22.02 -10.36 22.16
N GLY A 341 22.93 -9.86 21.33
CA GLY A 341 23.43 -8.49 21.46
C GLY A 341 22.35 -7.45 21.16
N ASP A 342 22.75 -6.19 21.07
CA ASP A 342 21.88 -5.09 20.67
C ASP A 342 21.24 -5.36 19.30
N LEU A 343 19.95 -5.11 19.16
CA LEU A 343 19.30 -5.09 17.84
C LEU A 343 19.32 -3.68 17.31
N GLN A 344 19.75 -3.56 16.06
CA GLN A 344 19.93 -2.29 15.41
C GLN A 344 19.13 -2.23 14.12
N ALA A 345 18.67 -1.03 13.78
CA ALA A 345 18.03 -0.72 12.52
C ALA A 345 18.65 0.55 11.95
N GLU A 346 18.73 0.63 10.63
CA GLU A 346 19.24 1.80 9.94
C GLU A 346 18.20 2.92 10.01
N TYR A 347 18.58 4.13 10.40
CA TYR A 347 17.69 5.28 10.29
C TYR A 347 17.64 5.76 8.84
N ILE A 348 16.44 5.73 8.25
CA ILE A 348 16.25 6.06 6.82
C ILE A 348 16.45 7.56 6.58
N GLY A 349 15.94 8.41 7.47
CA GLY A 349 16.18 9.86 7.43
C GLY A 349 15.57 10.60 6.23
N VAL A 350 14.76 9.93 5.43
CA VAL A 350 13.92 10.51 4.37
C VAL A 350 12.45 10.16 4.61
N GLY A 351 11.55 10.82 3.88
CA GLY A 351 10.12 10.53 4.00
C GLY A 351 9.78 9.11 3.53
N VAL A 352 8.73 8.54 4.11
CA VAL A 352 8.27 7.19 3.75
C VAL A 352 6.75 7.16 3.64
N VAL A 353 6.26 6.27 2.77
CA VAL A 353 4.84 5.97 2.67
C VAL A 353 4.53 4.68 3.44
N VAL A 354 3.61 4.77 4.38
CA VAL A 354 3.16 3.68 5.24
C VAL A 354 1.69 3.37 5.02
N GLY A 355 1.27 2.15 5.35
CA GLY A 355 -0.13 1.73 5.17
C GLY A 355 -1.10 2.26 6.23
N ASN A 356 -0.60 2.64 7.42
CA ASN A 356 -1.42 2.95 8.59
C ASN A 356 -1.04 4.30 9.22
N GLY A 357 -2.04 4.96 9.81
CA GLY A 357 -1.89 6.20 10.56
C GLY A 357 -2.88 7.28 10.15
N GLU A 358 -2.95 8.32 10.97
CA GLU A 358 -3.96 9.37 10.91
C GLU A 358 -3.32 10.75 11.01
N TYR A 359 -4.06 11.74 10.50
CA TYR A 359 -3.75 13.14 10.67
C TYR A 359 -4.81 13.77 11.55
N ASP A 360 -4.37 14.28 12.69
CA ASP A 360 -5.17 15.06 13.63
C ASP A 360 -4.78 16.54 13.49
N PRO A 361 -5.68 17.43 13.05
CA PRO A 361 -5.38 18.85 12.88
C PRO A 361 -5.04 19.56 14.21
N THR A 362 -5.35 18.96 15.36
CA THR A 362 -5.04 19.49 16.70
C THR A 362 -3.82 18.82 17.34
N GLY A 363 -3.31 17.75 16.73
CA GLY A 363 -2.21 16.95 17.25
C GLY A 363 -0.83 17.57 17.01
N THR A 364 0.14 17.23 17.85
CA THR A 364 1.53 17.66 17.68
C THR A 364 2.13 17.06 16.42
N THR A 365 2.71 17.90 15.56
CA THR A 365 3.37 17.49 14.31
C THR A 365 4.57 16.57 14.57
N ASN A 366 4.80 15.58 13.70
CA ASN A 366 6.02 14.78 13.73
C ASN A 366 7.19 15.62 13.16
N PRO A 367 8.20 15.99 13.96
CA PRO A 367 9.30 16.86 13.53
C PRO A 367 10.29 16.20 12.54
N GLY A 368 10.24 14.88 12.37
CA GLY A 368 11.09 14.14 11.45
C GLY A 368 10.66 14.24 9.97
N PRO A 369 11.35 13.50 9.08
CA PRO A 369 10.95 13.39 7.67
C PRO A 369 9.48 12.97 7.52
N PRO A 370 8.80 13.37 6.42
CA PRO A 370 7.37 13.16 6.28
C PRO A 370 7.03 11.67 6.20
N ILE A 371 6.19 11.22 7.13
CA ILE A 371 5.57 9.90 7.09
C ILE A 371 4.15 10.10 6.58
N THR A 372 3.82 9.51 5.45
CA THR A 372 2.54 9.71 4.76
C THR A 372 1.87 8.36 4.47
N LYS A 373 0.61 8.38 4.04
CA LYS A 373 -0.08 7.20 3.54
C LYS A 373 -0.55 7.40 2.11
N PRO A 374 -0.70 6.34 1.30
CA PRO A 374 -1.22 6.47 -0.04
C PRO A 374 -2.72 6.75 0.02
N VAL A 375 -3.19 7.67 -0.80
CA VAL A 375 -4.59 8.11 -0.88
C VAL A 375 -4.98 8.15 -2.35
N LEU A 376 -6.14 7.57 -2.67
CA LEU A 376 -6.72 7.67 -4.00
C LEU A 376 -7.40 9.02 -4.17
N TYR A 377 -7.11 9.70 -5.28
CA TYR A 377 -7.74 10.94 -5.71
C TYR A 377 -8.72 10.62 -6.82
N ARG A 378 -9.99 10.94 -6.59
CA ARG A 378 -11.09 10.73 -7.54
C ARG A 378 -11.55 12.04 -8.15
#